data_AF-A0A1V5K5N4-F1
#
_entry.id   AF-A0A1V5K5N4-F1
#
_cell.length_a   1.000
_cell.length_b   1.000
_cell.length_c   1.000
_cell.angle_alpha   90.00
_cell.angle_beta   90.00
_cell.angle_gamma   90.00
#
_symmetry.space_group_name_H-M   'P 1'
#
loop_
_entity.id
_entity.type
_entity.pdbx_description
1 polymer ?
#
loop_
_entity_poly.entity_id
_entity_poly.type
_entity_poly.pdbx_seq_one_letter_code
_entity_poly.pdbx_strand_id
1 'polypeptide(L)'
;MAFADKTLNCRDCGQDFTFTAGEQEFYATHGFQNEPSRCPECRRARRSANTGGARQMYEAVCSACGKPVYCSECFAAQRANRDR
;
A
#
# COMPACT_ATOMS: atom_id res chain seq x y z
N MET A 1 -3.59 27.02 -7.97
CA MET A 1 -4.75 26.48 -8.71
C MET A 1 -5.92 26.49 -7.74
N ALA A 2 -7.08 27.03 -8.13
CA ALA A 2 -8.28 26.90 -7.32
C ALA A 2 -8.86 25.51 -7.57
N PHE A 3 -8.78 24.62 -6.58
CA PHE A 3 -9.42 23.31 -6.66
C PHE A 3 -10.89 23.45 -6.27
N ALA A 4 -11.76 22.75 -6.97
CA ALA A 4 -13.20 22.76 -6.73
C ALA A 4 -13.69 21.32 -6.65
N ASP A 5 -14.66 21.06 -5.78
CA ASP A 5 -15.22 19.73 -5.61
C ASP A 5 -15.68 19.15 -6.94
N LYS A 6 -15.23 17.94 -7.24
CA LYS A 6 -15.53 17.24 -8.48
C LYS A 6 -16.22 15.93 -8.18
N THR A 7 -17.37 15.69 -8.78
CA THR A 7 -18.03 14.38 -8.70
C THR A 7 -17.41 13.44 -9.73
N LEU A 8 -16.99 12.26 -9.28
CA LEU A 8 -16.41 11.19 -10.09
C LEU A 8 -17.21 9.91 -9.94
N ASN A 9 -17.19 9.06 -10.98
CA ASN A 9 -17.84 7.76 -10.94
C ASN A 9 -16.86 6.65 -10.54
N CYS A 10 -17.25 5.82 -9.58
CA CYS A 10 -16.41 4.71 -9.12
C CYS A 10 -16.39 3.57 -10.14
N ARG A 11 -15.19 3.18 -10.61
CA ARG A 11 -15.03 2.07 -11.56
C ARG A 11 -15.47 0.70 -11.02
N ASP A 12 -15.45 0.50 -9.70
CA ASP A 12 -15.74 -0.80 -9.09
C ASP A 12 -17.24 -0.95 -8.73
N CYS A 13 -17.89 0.09 -8.20
CA CYS A 13 -19.31 0.02 -7.77
C CYS A 13 -20.28 0.89 -8.58
N GLY A 14 -19.78 1.72 -9.51
CA GLY A 14 -20.60 2.62 -10.33
C GLY A 14 -21.25 3.78 -9.56
N GLN A 15 -21.00 3.92 -8.26
CA GLN A 15 -21.53 5.03 -7.47
C GLN A 15 -20.70 6.29 -7.68
N ASP A 16 -21.39 7.43 -7.67
CA ASP A 16 -20.76 8.73 -7.68
C ASP A 16 -20.15 9.04 -6.31
N PHE A 17 -18.98 9.67 -6.32
CA PHE A 17 -18.31 10.12 -5.11
C PHE A 17 -17.63 11.47 -5.36
N THR A 18 -17.50 12.25 -4.29
CA THR A 18 -16.88 13.57 -4.34
C THR A 18 -15.37 13.46 -4.20
N PHE A 19 -14.64 13.98 -5.17
CA PHE A 19 -13.23 14.28 -5.09
C PHE A 19 -13.08 15.74 -4.66
N THR A 20 -12.88 15.93 -3.36
CA THR A 20 -12.94 17.26 -2.74
C THR A 20 -11.75 18.13 -3.14
N ALA A 21 -11.91 19.45 -3.03
CA ALA A 21 -10.82 20.40 -3.25
C ALA A 21 -9.58 20.08 -2.39
N GLY A 22 -9.77 19.69 -1.13
CA GLY A 22 -8.68 19.30 -0.24
C GLY A 22 -7.97 18.00 -0.66
N GLU A 23 -8.71 17.01 -1.19
CA GLU A 23 -8.08 15.81 -1.76
C GLU A 23 -7.31 16.13 -3.04
N GLN A 24 -7.78 17.07 -3.87
CA GLN A 24 -7.05 17.52 -5.06
C GLN A 24 -5.74 18.23 -4.70
N GLU A 25 -5.75 19.07 -3.66
CA GLU A 25 -4.54 19.69 -3.11
C GLU A 25 -3.55 18.64 -2.59
N PHE A 26 -4.04 17.64 -1.87
CA PHE A 26 -3.22 16.51 -1.42
C PHE A 26 -2.59 15.78 -2.61
N TYR A 27 -3.36 15.53 -3.67
CA TYR A 27 -2.84 14.87 -4.87
C TYR A 27 -1.77 15.71 -5.55
N ALA A 28 -1.99 17.01 -5.70
CA ALA A 28 -1.04 17.93 -6.33
C ALA A 28 0.28 18.04 -5.54
N THR A 29 0.22 18.16 -4.21
CA THR A 29 1.41 18.30 -3.35
C THR A 29 2.26 17.03 -3.30
N HIS A 30 1.65 15.85 -3.46
CA HIS A 30 2.35 14.58 -3.54
C HIS A 30 2.78 14.19 -4.97
N GLY A 31 2.56 15.05 -5.96
CA GLY A 31 2.91 14.79 -7.36
C GLY A 31 2.02 13.75 -8.04
N PHE A 32 0.84 13.48 -7.49
CA PHE A 32 -0.16 12.61 -8.12
C PHE A 32 -0.91 13.38 -9.21
N GLN A 33 -0.68 12.99 -10.46
CA GLN A 33 -1.29 13.62 -11.64
C GLN A 33 -2.66 13.00 -11.99
N ASN A 34 -3.00 11.84 -11.43
CA ASN A 34 -4.19 11.08 -11.78
C ASN A 34 -5.27 11.20 -10.70
N GLU A 35 -6.51 11.39 -11.12
CA GLU A 35 -7.68 11.41 -10.25
C GLU A 35 -7.98 10.01 -9.67
N PRO A 36 -8.61 9.92 -8.50
CA PRO A 36 -9.04 8.63 -7.96
C PRO A 36 -10.06 7.97 -8.89
N SER A 37 -9.81 6.70 -9.23
CA SER A 37 -10.73 5.89 -10.05
C SER A 37 -11.77 5.10 -9.24
N ARG A 38 -11.65 5.11 -7.91
CA ARG A 38 -12.49 4.35 -6.99
C ARG A 38 -12.90 5.22 -5.80
N CYS A 39 -14.14 5.06 -5.36
CA CYS A 39 -14.64 5.74 -4.17
C CYS A 39 -13.88 5.31 -2.90
N PRO A 40 -13.94 6.12 -1.82
CA PRO A 40 -13.30 5.81 -0.54
C PRO A 40 -13.69 4.42 0.02
N GLU A 41 -14.94 4.03 -0.12
CA GLU A 41 -15.47 2.73 0.33
C GLU A 41 -14.79 1.55 -0.39
N CYS A 42 -14.73 1.56 -1.72
CA CYS A 42 -14.06 0.53 -2.50
C CYS A 42 -12.54 0.50 -2.25
N ARG A 43 -11.91 1.67 -2.03
CA ARG A 43 -10.50 1.75 -1.64
C ARG A 43 -10.27 1.09 -0.27
N ARG A 44 -11.15 1.35 0.72
CA ARG A 44 -11.08 0.76 2.05
C ARG A 44 -11.31 -0.75 2.03
N ALA A 45 -12.32 -1.22 1.30
CA ALA A 45 -12.63 -2.65 1.16
C ALA A 45 -11.46 -3.44 0.57
N ARG A 46 -10.74 -2.90 -0.43
CA ARG A 46 -9.51 -3.55 -0.94
C ARG A 46 -8.39 -3.58 0.09
N ARG A 47 -8.20 -2.50 0.84
CA ARG A 47 -7.17 -2.46 1.89
C ARG A 47 -7.44 -3.49 2.97
N SER A 48 -8.70 -3.62 3.42
CA SER A 48 -9.05 -4.63 4.44
C SER A 48 -8.92 -6.05 3.90
N ALA A 49 -9.31 -6.31 2.65
CA ALA A 49 -9.16 -7.63 2.01
C ALA A 49 -7.69 -8.08 1.97
N ASN A 50 -6.75 -7.14 1.79
CA ASN A 50 -5.31 -7.45 1.77
C ASN A 50 -4.68 -7.66 3.17
N THR A 51 -5.35 -7.20 4.23
CA THR A 51 -4.88 -7.34 5.62
C THR A 51 -5.51 -8.55 6.32
N GLY A 52 -6.60 -9.11 5.79
CA GLY A 52 -7.34 -10.24 6.40
C GLY A 52 -6.93 -11.64 5.94
N GLY A 53 -6.15 -11.76 4.86
CA GLY A 53 -5.61 -13.05 4.43
C GLY A 53 -4.37 -13.40 5.23
N ALA A 54 -4.38 -14.52 5.95
CA ALA A 54 -3.16 -15.11 6.48
C ALA A 54 -2.21 -15.37 5.31
N ARG A 55 -1.23 -14.48 5.12
CA ARG A 55 -0.19 -14.68 4.12
C ARG A 55 0.51 -15.97 4.48
N GLN A 56 0.49 -16.96 3.59
CA GLN A 56 1.33 -18.13 3.76
C GLN A 56 2.78 -17.67 3.70
N MET A 57 3.41 -17.66 4.87
CA MET A 57 4.83 -17.44 5.00
C MET A 57 5.51 -18.74 4.59
N TYR A 58 6.37 -18.66 3.58
CA TYR A 58 7.22 -19.76 3.18
C TYR A 58 8.58 -19.60 3.84
N GLU A 59 9.21 -20.72 4.17
CA GLU A 59 10.61 -20.73 4.58
C GLU A 59 11.46 -20.21 3.41
N ALA A 60 12.06 -19.04 3.58
CA ALA A 60 12.99 -18.50 2.60
C ALA A 60 14.35 -19.18 2.79
N VAL A 61 14.97 -19.69 1.72
CA VAL A 61 16.31 -20.28 1.76
C VAL A 61 17.32 -19.39 1.06
N CYS A 62 18.55 -19.34 1.57
CA CYS A 62 19.64 -18.58 0.99
C CYS A 62 20.03 -19.17 -0.38
N SER A 63 19.96 -18.38 -1.45
CA SER A 63 20.30 -18.83 -2.81
C SER A 63 21.77 -19.26 -2.98
N ALA A 64 22.66 -18.80 -2.10
CA ALA A 64 24.08 -19.14 -2.14
C ALA A 64 24.46 -20.39 -1.33
N CYS A 65 23.72 -20.72 -0.25
CA CYS A 65 24.11 -21.80 0.68
C CYS A 65 22.99 -22.74 1.13
N GLY A 66 21.75 -22.51 0.68
CA GLY A 66 20.60 -23.39 0.91
C GLY A 66 20.04 -23.39 2.34
N LYS A 67 20.63 -22.62 3.27
CA LYS A 67 20.17 -22.56 4.67
C LYS A 67 18.99 -21.58 4.84
N PRO A 68 18.12 -21.79 5.85
CA PRO A 68 16.98 -20.92 6.10
C PRO A 68 17.42 -19.48 6.38
N VAL A 69 16.70 -18.51 5.79
CA VAL A 69 16.85 -17.10 6.08
C VAL A 69 16.21 -16.83 7.43
N TYR A 70 16.99 -16.26 8.33
CA TYR A 70 16.60 -15.97 9.70
C TYR A 70 15.40 -15.00 9.77
N CYS A 71 14.62 -15.07 10.85
CA CYS A 71 13.61 -14.05 11.16
C CYS A 71 14.28 -12.68 11.34
N SER A 72 13.50 -11.58 11.31
CA SER A 72 14.04 -10.22 11.39
C SER A 72 14.93 -9.98 12.62
N GLU A 73 14.57 -10.57 13.76
CA GLU A 73 15.35 -10.47 15.01
C GLU A 73 16.66 -11.26 14.92
N CYS A 74 16.60 -12.52 14.48
CA CYS A 74 17.80 -13.35 14.29
C CYS A 74 18.73 -12.79 13.20
N PHE A 75 18.18 -12.21 12.13
CA PHE A 75 18.97 -11.55 11.08
C PHE A 75 19.67 -10.29 11.61
N ALA A 76 18.98 -9.46 12.40
CA ALA A 76 19.56 -8.28 13.03
C ALA A 76 20.71 -8.66 13.99
N ALA A 77 20.49 -9.68 14.84
CA ALA A 77 21.51 -10.21 15.74
C ALA A 77 22.74 -10.76 14.99
N GLN A 78 22.52 -11.49 13.88
CA GLN A 78 23.60 -12.06 13.10
C GLN A 78 24.41 -11.02 12.33
N ARG A 79 23.78 -9.94 11.85
CA ARG A 79 24.50 -8.80 11.26
C ARG A 79 25.36 -8.09 12.30
N ALA A 80 24.82 -7.81 13.48
CA ALA A 80 25.57 -7.16 14.57
C ALA A 80 26.80 -7.97 15.02
N ASN A 81 26.75 -9.29 14.94
CA ASN A 81 27.88 -10.17 15.24
C ASN A 81 28.91 -10.28 14.10
N ARG A 82 28.52 -10.04 12.85
CA ARG A 82 29.42 -10.12 11.69
C ARG A 82 30.29 -8.86 11.53
N ASP A 83 29.82 -7.74 12.07
CA ASP A 83 30.48 -6.43 11.99
C ASP A 83 31.37 -6.14 13.23
N ARG A 84 31.75 -7.19 13.98
CA ARG A 84 32.75 -7.19 15.07
C ARG A 84 33.96 -8.03 14.66
#